data_AF-A0A1E1WWA4-F1
#
_entry.id   AF-A0A1E1WWA4-F1
#
_cell.length_a   1.000
_cell.length_b   1.000
_cell.length_c   1.000
_cell.angle_alpha   90.00
_cell.angle_beta   90.00
_cell.angle_gamma   90.00
#
_symmetry.space_group_name_H-M   'P 1'
#
loop_
_entity.id
_entity.type
_entity.pdbx_description
1 polymer ?
#
loop_
_entity_poly.entity_id
_entity_poly.type
_entity_poly.pdbx_seq_one_letter_code
_entity_poly.pdbx_strand_id
1 'polypeptide(L)'
;RATPLRAARKRTLLDESEERSLSDHSVTSSAKGDLEVAEACPDGSFVKIRNKGKKELSLGGYQILRKAGDQETIFKFHRTVKLGPGEVATVWSADAGADHDPPRDIVMKGQKWFVADTFTTALLNTDQEEVAVSERTRRQVSTSALRHRELAHKFPRREQLGEIREGDENCRIM
;
A
#
# COMPACT_ATOMS: atom_id res chain seq x y z
N ARG A 1 48.04 -20.06 -30.71
CA ARG A 1 47.06 -21.04 -31.25
C ARG A 1 46.02 -21.26 -30.14
N ALA A 2 44.81 -20.69 -30.28
CA ALA A 2 43.64 -20.84 -29.39
C ALA A 2 43.00 -22.25 -29.57
N THR A 3 42.12 -22.86 -28.77
CA THR A 3 41.24 -22.61 -27.57
C THR A 3 40.90 -24.04 -26.99
N PRO A 4 40.13 -24.32 -25.90
CA PRO A 4 38.82 -23.73 -25.53
C PRO A 4 38.57 -23.38 -24.05
N LEU A 5 37.56 -22.54 -23.88
CA LEU A 5 36.92 -22.08 -22.65
C LEU A 5 36.02 -23.18 -22.05
N ARG A 6 36.05 -23.37 -20.72
CA ARG A 6 35.01 -24.13 -20.00
C ARG A 6 34.65 -23.49 -18.66
N ALA A 7 33.51 -22.80 -18.70
CA ALA A 7 32.50 -22.53 -17.68
C ALA A 7 32.82 -22.69 -16.18
N ALA A 8 32.55 -21.61 -15.43
CA ALA A 8 31.86 -21.70 -14.15
C ALA A 8 30.71 -20.68 -14.14
N ARG A 9 29.48 -21.16 -14.27
CA ARG A 9 28.26 -20.36 -14.07
C ARG A 9 28.17 -20.04 -12.58
N LYS A 10 28.25 -18.76 -12.21
CA LYS A 10 27.92 -18.32 -10.85
C LYS A 10 26.40 -18.40 -10.70
N ARG A 11 25.94 -19.42 -9.97
CA ARG A 11 24.55 -19.62 -9.56
C ARG A 11 24.21 -18.57 -8.50
N THR A 12 23.60 -17.47 -8.90
CA THR A 12 22.99 -16.54 -7.93
C THR A 12 21.58 -17.04 -7.65
N LEU A 13 21.45 -17.79 -6.55
CA LEU A 13 20.19 -18.01 -5.84
C LEU A 13 19.72 -16.66 -5.31
N LEU A 14 18.59 -16.14 -5.78
CA LEU A 14 17.90 -15.04 -5.10
C LEU A 14 16.40 -15.31 -5.12
N ASP A 15 15.98 -15.83 -3.97
CA ASP A 15 14.76 -15.58 -3.21
C ASP A 15 13.39 -15.96 -3.82
N GLU A 16 12.97 -17.18 -3.49
CA GLU A 16 11.64 -17.76 -3.73
C GLU A 16 10.76 -17.60 -2.47
N SER A 17 10.78 -16.45 -1.79
CA SER A 17 10.14 -16.34 -0.46
C SER A 17 9.45 -15.00 -0.12
N GLU A 18 9.04 -14.21 -1.11
CA GLU A 18 8.00 -13.19 -0.89
C GLU A 18 6.74 -13.48 -1.72
N GLU A 19 6.17 -14.67 -1.57
CA GLU A 19 4.77 -14.93 -1.91
C GLU A 19 3.84 -14.23 -0.88
N ARG A 20 4.05 -12.93 -0.64
CA ARG A 20 3.01 -12.08 -0.08
C ARG A 20 2.01 -11.92 -1.20
N SER A 21 0.82 -12.50 -1.07
CA SER A 21 -0.30 -12.26 -1.99
C SER A 21 -0.33 -10.78 -2.38
N LEU A 22 0.15 -10.46 -3.59
CA LEU A 22 0.29 -9.07 -4.07
C LEU A 22 -1.10 -8.57 -4.45
N SER A 23 -1.89 -8.32 -3.42
CA SER A 23 -3.14 -7.58 -3.54
C SER A 23 -2.74 -6.15 -3.89
N ASP A 24 -2.86 -5.78 -5.17
CA ASP A 24 -2.65 -4.39 -5.57
C ASP A 24 -3.77 -3.55 -4.94
N HIS A 25 -3.41 -2.42 -4.34
CA HIS A 25 -4.36 -1.54 -3.70
C HIS A 25 -4.13 -0.13 -4.22
N SER A 26 -5.19 0.54 -4.68
CA SER A 26 -5.17 1.99 -4.84
C SER A 26 -5.57 2.65 -3.54
N VAL A 27 -4.81 3.66 -3.13
CA VAL A 27 -5.10 4.50 -1.96
C VAL A 27 -5.19 5.94 -2.43
N THR A 28 -6.28 6.62 -2.07
CA THR A 28 -6.43 8.07 -2.19
C THR A 28 -6.52 8.63 -0.77
N SER A 29 -5.92 9.80 -0.54
CA SER A 29 -5.93 10.43 0.78
C SER A 29 -5.98 11.95 0.66
N SER A 30 -6.73 12.59 1.54
CA SER A 30 -6.75 14.04 1.66
C SER A 30 -6.77 14.46 3.13
N ALA A 31 -6.28 15.66 3.42
CA ALA A 31 -6.22 16.24 4.75
C ALA A 31 -6.38 17.75 4.67
N LYS A 32 -7.25 18.30 5.52
CA LYS A 32 -7.55 19.74 5.61
C LYS A 32 -6.65 20.47 6.62
N GLY A 33 -5.58 19.82 7.09
CA GLY A 33 -4.64 20.40 8.05
C GLY A 33 -3.44 19.51 8.35
N ASP A 34 -2.92 19.63 9.57
CA ASP A 34 -1.70 18.99 10.04
C ASP A 34 -1.86 17.50 10.40
N LEU A 35 -3.09 16.99 10.47
CA LEU A 35 -3.37 15.58 10.77
C LEU A 35 -3.72 14.83 9.50
N GLU A 36 -3.24 13.60 9.36
CA GLU A 36 -3.56 12.72 8.24
C GLU A 36 -3.76 11.27 8.67
N VAL A 37 -4.52 10.52 7.87
CA VAL A 37 -4.58 9.06 7.95
C VAL A 37 -3.36 8.52 7.20
N ALA A 38 -2.29 8.21 7.92
CA ALA A 38 -1.02 7.78 7.32
C ALA A 38 -1.11 6.36 6.76
N GLU A 39 -1.83 5.47 7.44
CA GLU A 39 -2.01 4.11 7.00
C GLU A 39 -3.32 3.54 7.57
N ALA A 40 -4.06 2.81 6.76
CA ALA A 40 -5.17 1.98 7.21
C ALA A 40 -4.93 0.56 6.72
N CYS A 41 -4.80 -0.38 7.66
CA CYS A 41 -4.39 -1.73 7.33
C CYS A 41 -5.54 -2.47 6.61
N PRO A 42 -5.27 -3.09 5.44
CA PRO A 42 -6.30 -3.76 4.66
C PRO A 42 -6.87 -5.02 5.34
N ASP A 43 -6.13 -5.64 6.24
CA ASP A 43 -6.57 -6.77 7.09
C ASP A 43 -7.42 -6.33 8.30
N GLY A 44 -7.56 -5.02 8.53
CA GLY A 44 -8.27 -4.50 9.69
C GLY A 44 -7.50 -4.58 11.01
N SER A 45 -6.17 -4.80 10.99
CA SER A 45 -5.38 -4.87 12.22
C SER A 45 -5.25 -3.51 12.92
N PHE A 46 -5.05 -2.43 12.16
CA PHE A 46 -4.86 -1.09 12.72
C PHE A 46 -5.20 0.06 11.75
N VAL A 47 -5.27 1.27 12.31
CA VAL A 47 -5.26 2.56 11.59
C VAL A 47 -4.23 3.48 12.25
N LYS A 48 -3.40 4.17 11.45
CA LYS A 48 -2.37 5.11 11.91
C LYS A 48 -2.76 6.54 11.56
N ILE A 49 -2.75 7.41 12.57
CA ILE A 49 -2.93 8.85 12.43
C ILE A 49 -1.59 9.53 12.65
N ARG A 50 -1.17 10.38 11.71
CA ARG A 50 0.09 11.11 11.78
C ARG A 50 -0.16 12.61 11.90
N ASN A 51 0.64 13.26 12.74
CA ASN A 51 0.79 14.71 12.72
C ASN A 51 1.94 15.09 11.78
N LYS A 52 1.62 15.65 10.62
CA LYS A 52 2.59 16.21 9.65
C LYS A 52 2.90 17.69 9.88
N GLY A 53 2.26 18.31 10.86
CA GLY A 53 2.48 19.68 11.25
C GLY A 53 3.79 19.89 12.03
N LYS A 54 3.98 21.13 12.49
CA LYS A 54 5.16 21.56 13.27
C LYS A 54 4.86 21.80 14.74
N LYS A 55 3.60 21.61 15.17
CA LYS A 55 3.13 21.85 16.54
C LYS A 55 2.52 20.58 17.12
N GLU A 56 2.55 20.46 18.44
CA GLU A 56 1.78 19.43 19.15
C GLU A 56 0.28 19.68 18.98
N LEU A 57 -0.48 18.62 18.69
CA LEU A 57 -1.93 18.64 18.55
C LEU A 57 -2.58 17.67 19.52
N SER A 58 -3.66 18.09 20.16
CA SER A 58 -4.49 17.21 20.98
C SER A 58 -5.50 16.48 20.09
N LEU A 59 -5.56 15.16 20.19
CA LEU A 59 -6.59 14.34 19.56
C LEU A 59 -7.79 14.11 20.48
N GLY A 60 -7.81 14.71 21.67
CA GLY A 60 -8.89 14.51 22.64
C GLY A 60 -10.27 14.77 22.05
N GLY A 61 -11.10 13.73 22.01
CA GLY A 61 -12.47 13.82 21.48
C GLY A 61 -12.61 13.67 19.96
N TYR A 62 -11.50 13.63 19.21
CA TYR A 62 -11.50 13.29 17.79
C TYR A 62 -11.99 11.86 17.59
N GLN A 63 -12.51 11.57 16.40
CA GLN A 63 -13.04 10.25 16.06
C GLN A 63 -12.45 9.74 14.76
N ILE A 64 -12.16 8.45 14.70
CA ILE A 64 -11.89 7.75 13.45
C ILE A 64 -13.16 7.00 13.07
N LEU A 65 -13.66 7.27 11.87
CA LEU A 65 -14.79 6.58 11.26
C LEU A 65 -14.27 5.76 10.08
N ARG A 66 -14.37 4.43 10.16
CA ARG A 66 -14.07 3.54 9.04
C ARG A 66 -15.35 2.93 8.51
N LYS A 67 -15.65 3.16 7.23
CA LYS A 67 -16.77 2.55 6.49
C LYS A 67 -16.22 1.49 5.54
N ALA A 68 -16.66 0.25 5.68
CA ALA A 68 -16.23 -0.88 4.88
C ALA A 68 -17.46 -1.67 4.41
N GLY A 69 -17.90 -1.41 3.18
CA GLY A 69 -19.21 -1.87 2.69
C GLY A 69 -20.34 -1.27 3.53
N ASP A 70 -21.24 -2.12 4.03
CA ASP A 70 -22.38 -1.73 4.87
C ASP A 70 -22.04 -1.62 6.37
N GLN A 71 -20.80 -1.95 6.75
CA GLN A 71 -20.36 -1.92 8.14
C GLN A 71 -19.50 -0.70 8.43
N GLU A 72 -19.63 -0.17 9.64
CA GLU A 72 -18.82 0.96 10.10
C GLU A 72 -18.28 0.76 11.52
N THR A 73 -17.05 1.23 11.73
CA THR A 73 -16.40 1.28 13.04
C THR A 73 -16.13 2.72 13.39
N ILE A 74 -16.57 3.15 14.58
CA ILE A 74 -16.27 4.47 15.14
C ILE A 74 -15.41 4.28 16.38
N PHE A 75 -14.24 4.92 16.36
CA PHE A 75 -13.33 4.98 17.51
C PHE A 75 -13.16 6.42 17.96
N LYS A 76 -13.26 6.67 19.27
CA LYS A 76 -13.08 8.01 19.85
C LYS A 76 -11.81 8.06 20.70
N PHE A 77 -10.95 9.04 20.40
CA PHE A 77 -9.73 9.27 21.16
C PHE A 77 -10.03 9.77 22.58
N HIS A 78 -9.30 9.24 23.55
CA HIS A 78 -9.33 9.74 24.92
C HIS A 78 -8.73 11.15 25.01
N ARG A 79 -9.22 11.97 25.94
CA ARG A 79 -8.83 13.39 26.11
C ARG A 79 -7.33 13.64 26.34
N THR A 80 -6.58 12.62 26.75
CA THR A 80 -5.15 12.72 27.06
C THR A 80 -4.25 12.46 25.85
N VAL A 81 -4.79 12.00 24.72
CA VAL A 81 -4.00 11.67 23.54
C VAL A 81 -3.56 12.95 22.85
N LYS A 82 -2.25 13.09 22.68
CA LYS A 82 -1.61 14.19 21.96
C LYS A 82 -0.57 13.62 21.01
N LEU A 83 -0.35 14.32 19.90
CA LEU A 83 0.68 14.00 18.92
C LEU A 83 1.58 15.21 18.69
N GLY A 84 2.87 15.03 18.97
CA GLY A 84 3.92 15.95 18.59
C GLY A 84 4.16 15.99 17.08
N PRO A 85 5.02 16.89 16.60
CA PRO A 85 5.38 16.99 15.19
C PRO A 85 5.99 15.69 14.66
N GLY A 86 5.45 15.15 13.58
CA GLY A 86 5.92 13.91 12.96
C GLY A 86 5.49 12.63 13.67
N GLU A 87 4.90 12.71 14.87
CA GLU A 87 4.47 11.55 15.64
C GLU A 87 3.24 10.86 15.02
N VAL A 88 3.10 9.58 15.36
CA VAL A 88 2.04 8.71 14.86
C VAL A 88 1.37 8.02 16.05
N ALA A 89 0.04 8.04 16.07
CA ALA A 89 -0.78 7.20 16.93
C ALA A 89 -1.34 6.04 16.11
N THR A 90 -1.14 4.82 16.57
CA THR A 90 -1.69 3.59 16.00
C THR A 90 -2.88 3.16 16.84
N VAL A 91 -4.03 2.98 16.18
CA VAL A 91 -5.25 2.46 16.79
C VAL A 91 -5.45 1.03 16.30
N TRP A 92 -5.24 0.08 17.20
CA TRP A 92 -5.30 -1.36 16.97
C TRP A 92 -6.71 -1.91 17.21
N SER A 93 -7.12 -2.88 16.39
CA SER A 93 -8.31 -3.69 16.67
C SER A 93 -8.13 -4.51 17.94
N ALA A 94 -9.23 -4.80 18.63
CA ALA A 94 -9.21 -5.52 19.91
C ALA A 94 -8.59 -6.94 19.82
N ASP A 95 -8.60 -7.54 18.62
CA ASP A 95 -8.09 -8.88 18.34
C ASP A 95 -6.71 -8.90 17.67
N ALA A 96 -6.07 -7.74 17.49
CA ALA A 96 -4.75 -7.66 16.87
C ALA A 96 -3.62 -8.22 17.78
N GLY A 97 -3.90 -8.44 19.07
CA GLY A 97 -2.90 -8.93 20.04
C GLY A 97 -1.80 -7.91 20.37
N ALA A 98 -2.02 -6.63 20.05
CA ALA A 98 -1.09 -5.55 20.37
C ALA A 98 -1.20 -5.12 21.84
N ASP A 99 -0.09 -4.63 22.39
CA ASP A 99 -0.05 -4.01 23.72
C ASP A 99 -0.71 -2.63 23.71
N HIS A 100 -1.36 -2.27 24.81
CA HIS A 100 -1.98 -0.96 24.98
C HIS A 100 -1.02 0.01 25.69
N ASP A 101 -0.36 0.87 24.91
CA ASP A 101 0.59 1.90 25.38
C ASP A 101 0.29 3.30 24.78
N PRO A 102 -0.74 4.01 25.27
CA PRO A 102 -1.06 5.36 24.79
C PRO A 102 0.04 6.39 25.12
N PRO A 103 0.28 7.40 24.25
CA PRO A 103 -0.55 7.80 23.11
C PRO A 103 -0.18 7.12 21.78
N ARG A 104 0.91 6.34 21.74
CA ARG A 104 1.45 5.74 20.51
C ARG A 104 0.65 4.52 20.06
N ASP A 105 0.31 3.64 20.99
CA ASP A 105 -0.37 2.38 20.70
C ASP A 105 -1.67 2.26 21.51
N ILE A 106 -2.79 2.35 20.82
CA ILE A 106 -4.11 2.42 21.43
C ILE A 106 -4.93 1.22 20.95
N VAL A 107 -5.33 0.33 21.85
CA VAL A 107 -6.11 -0.86 21.51
C VAL A 107 -7.59 -0.56 21.76
N MET A 108 -8.43 -0.85 20.78
CA MET A 108 -9.88 -0.74 20.94
C MET A 108 -10.41 -1.70 22.00
N LYS A 109 -11.47 -1.28 22.70
CA LYS A 109 -12.18 -2.14 23.64
C LYS A 109 -13.35 -2.84 22.97
N GLY A 110 -13.21 -4.12 22.67
CA GLY A 110 -14.30 -4.97 22.17
C GLY A 110 -14.79 -4.62 20.75
N GLN A 111 -14.01 -3.85 19.99
CA GLN A 111 -14.32 -3.42 18.63
C GLN A 111 -13.16 -3.78 17.69
N LYS A 112 -13.47 -3.88 16.39
CA LYS A 112 -12.52 -4.20 15.34
C LYS A 112 -12.72 -3.28 14.14
N TRP A 113 -11.68 -3.07 13.36
CA TRP A 113 -11.79 -2.42 12.06
C TRP A 113 -12.39 -3.37 11.03
N PHE A 114 -13.54 -3.01 10.45
CA PHE A 114 -14.15 -3.82 9.39
C PHE A 114 -13.33 -3.82 8.10
N VAL A 115 -13.28 -4.97 7.44
CA VAL A 115 -12.55 -5.19 6.19
C VAL A 115 -13.53 -5.34 5.04
N ALA A 116 -13.20 -4.73 3.90
CA ALA A 116 -13.90 -4.87 2.64
C ALA A 116 -12.90 -4.63 1.48
N ASP A 117 -13.31 -4.96 0.25
CA ASP A 117 -12.50 -4.64 -0.95
C ASP A 117 -12.28 -3.13 -1.08
N THR A 118 -13.30 -2.34 -0.75
CA THR A 118 -13.22 -0.88 -0.67
C THR A 118 -13.63 -0.42 0.71
N PHE A 119 -12.81 0.45 1.32
CA PHE A 119 -13.16 1.09 2.57
C PHE A 119 -12.61 2.52 2.65
N THR A 120 -13.32 3.36 3.39
CA THR A 120 -12.97 4.75 3.64
C THR A 120 -12.74 4.95 5.13
N THR A 121 -11.63 5.57 5.49
CA THR A 121 -11.26 5.90 6.86
C THR A 121 -11.13 7.41 6.99
N ALA A 122 -12.03 8.02 7.76
CA ALA A 122 -12.06 9.45 8.02
C ALA A 122 -11.67 9.77 9.47
N LEU A 123 -10.93 10.86 9.65
CA LEU A 123 -10.66 11.47 10.94
C LEU A 123 -11.56 12.70 11.09
N LEU A 124 -12.39 12.69 12.14
CA LEU A 124 -13.33 13.76 12.48
C LEU A 124 -12.84 14.53 13.71
N ASN A 125 -12.98 15.85 13.70
CA ASN A 125 -12.71 16.69 14.86
C ASN A 125 -13.85 16.61 15.91
N THR A 126 -13.76 17.43 16.96
CA THR A 126 -14.77 17.52 18.02
C THR A 126 -16.14 17.99 17.53
N ASP A 127 -16.17 18.73 16.43
CA ASP A 127 -17.36 19.29 15.80
C ASP A 127 -17.94 18.35 14.72
N GLN A 128 -17.41 17.13 14.61
CA GLN A 128 -17.78 16.11 13.61
C GLN A 128 -17.42 16.49 12.16
N GLU A 129 -16.54 17.46 11.98
CA GLU A 129 -16.02 17.82 10.67
C GLU A 129 -14.86 16.92 10.27
N GLU A 130 -14.88 16.45 9.02
CA GLU A 130 -13.79 15.65 8.45
C GLU A 130 -12.54 16.51 8.23
N VAL A 131 -11.46 16.17 8.95
CA VAL A 131 -10.15 16.82 8.84
C VAL A 131 -9.15 16.02 8.03
N ALA A 132 -9.35 14.71 7.90
CA ALA A 132 -8.57 13.85 7.01
C ALA A 132 -9.39 12.64 6.57
N VAL A 133 -9.09 12.11 5.40
CA VAL A 133 -9.75 10.93 4.85
C VAL A 133 -8.76 10.13 4.01
N SER A 134 -8.85 8.81 4.09
CA SER A 134 -8.16 7.89 3.20
C SER A 134 -9.16 6.85 2.71
N GLU A 135 -9.24 6.69 1.40
CA GLU A 135 -10.00 5.63 0.75
C GLU A 135 -9.02 4.62 0.16
N ARG A 136 -9.29 3.33 0.39
CA ARG A 136 -8.55 2.22 -0.18
C ARG A 136 -9.50 1.34 -0.98
N THR A 137 -9.07 0.97 -2.18
CA THR A 137 -9.75 0.01 -3.06
C THR A 137 -8.78 -1.09 -3.48
N ARG A 138 -9.19 -2.35 -3.28
CA ARG A 138 -8.49 -3.55 -3.75
C ARG A 138 -8.65 -3.67 -5.26
N ARG A 139 -7.52 -3.73 -5.97
CA ARG A 139 -7.48 -3.96 -7.42
C ARG A 139 -7.36 -5.44 -7.69
N GLN A 140 -8.28 -5.97 -8.49
CA GLN A 140 -8.17 -7.32 -9.02
C GLN A 140 -7.14 -7.31 -10.15
N VAL A 141 -5.90 -7.70 -9.88
CA VAL A 141 -4.91 -7.89 -10.95
C VAL A 141 -5.07 -9.31 -11.49
N SER A 142 -5.49 -9.41 -12.75
CA SER A 142 -5.55 -10.68 -13.46
C SER A 142 -4.14 -11.32 -13.49
N THR A 143 -4.04 -12.57 -13.07
CA THR A 143 -2.78 -13.36 -13.05
C THR A 143 -2.10 -13.46 -14.42
N SER A 144 -2.84 -13.26 -15.52
CA SER A 144 -2.31 -13.16 -16.89
C SER A 144 -1.40 -11.93 -17.10
N ALA A 145 -1.70 -10.79 -16.47
CA ALA A 145 -0.93 -9.56 -16.61
C ALA A 145 0.45 -9.66 -15.92
N LEU A 146 0.53 -10.38 -14.79
CA LEU A 146 1.79 -10.65 -14.09
C LEU A 146 2.71 -11.56 -14.92
N ARG A 147 2.14 -12.62 -15.53
CA ARG A 147 2.89 -13.55 -16.40
C ARG A 147 3.51 -12.86 -17.63
N HIS A 148 2.82 -11.89 -18.23
CA HIS A 148 3.36 -11.15 -19.38
C HIS A 148 4.55 -10.27 -18.99
N ARG A 149 4.52 -9.65 -17.80
CA ARG A 149 5.62 -8.82 -17.30
C ARG A 149 6.87 -9.66 -17.01
N GLU A 150 6.72 -10.83 -16.39
CA GLU A 150 7.86 -11.74 -16.18
C GLU A 150 8.50 -12.23 -17.49
N LEU A 151 7.69 -12.55 -18.50
CA LEU A 151 8.20 -12.98 -19.80
C LEU A 151 8.95 -11.85 -20.53
N ALA A 152 8.46 -10.61 -20.44
CA ALA A 152 9.13 -9.44 -21.01
C ALA A 152 10.48 -9.14 -20.34
N HIS A 153 10.59 -9.36 -19.02
CA HIS A 153 11.85 -9.21 -18.29
C HIS A 153 12.85 -10.36 -18.55
N LYS A 154 12.37 -11.57 -18.87
CA LYS A 154 13.25 -12.71 -19.24
C LYS A 154 13.77 -12.63 -20.67
N PHE A 155 13.09 -11.91 -21.56
CA PHE A 155 13.50 -11.75 -22.96
C PHE A 155 13.45 -10.27 -23.39
N PRO A 156 14.47 -9.46 -23.07
CA PRO A 156 14.55 -8.11 -23.64
C PRO A 156 14.65 -8.23 -25.17
N ARG A 157 13.69 -7.60 -25.86
CA ARG A 157 13.65 -7.53 -27.32
C ARG A 157 14.95 -6.88 -27.81
N ARG A 158 15.80 -7.64 -28.49
CA ARG A 158 16.99 -7.12 -29.18
C ARG A 158 16.52 -6.16 -30.27
N GLU A 159 16.83 -4.88 -30.15
CA GLU A 159 16.70 -3.92 -31.26
C GLU A 159 17.57 -4.43 -32.42
N GLN A 160 16.94 -4.79 -33.53
CA GLN A 160 17.66 -5.03 -34.79
C GLN A 160 17.97 -3.67 -35.39
N LEU A 161 19.19 -3.18 -35.17
CA LEU A 161 19.81 -2.21 -36.07
C LEU A 161 20.17 -2.99 -37.35
N GLY A 162 19.38 -2.82 -38.40
CA GLY A 162 19.54 -3.49 -39.69
C GLY A 162 19.55 -2.47 -40.82
N GLU A 163 20.76 -2.22 -41.31
CA GLU A 163 21.17 -1.34 -42.41
C GLU A 163 20.37 -1.53 -43.71
N ILE A 164 20.13 -0.41 -44.39
CA ILE A 164 19.55 -0.26 -45.73
C ILE A 164 20.47 -0.90 -46.78
N ARG A 165 19.95 -1.78 -47.66
CA ARG A 165 20.57 -2.05 -48.98
C ARG A 165 19.50 -2.24 -50.06
N GLU A 166 19.49 -1.31 -51.01
CA GLU A 166 18.87 -1.44 -52.34
C GLU A 166 19.44 -2.67 -53.09
N GLY A 167 18.58 -3.34 -53.85
CA GLY A 167 18.95 -4.45 -54.71
C GLY A 167 17.73 -5.01 -55.42
N ASP A 168 17.58 -4.59 -56.67
CA ASP A 168 16.47 -4.82 -57.59
C ASP A 168 16.38 -6.28 -58.12
N GLU A 169 15.22 -6.62 -58.68
CA GLU A 169 14.97 -7.65 -59.72
C GLU A 169 14.88 -9.17 -59.37
N ASN A 170 13.64 -9.69 -59.42
CA ASN A 170 13.12 -10.63 -60.45
C ASN A 170 12.43 -11.96 -60.01
N CYS A 171 11.14 -12.05 -60.37
CA CYS A 171 10.34 -13.17 -60.91
C CYS A 171 10.03 -14.51 -60.16
N ARG A 172 8.73 -14.65 -59.88
CA ARG A 172 7.73 -15.69 -60.29
C ARG A 172 7.88 -17.19 -59.91
N ILE A 173 6.87 -17.62 -59.14
CA ILE A 173 5.90 -18.74 -59.32
C ILE A 173 6.43 -20.07 -59.91
N MET A 174 6.22 -21.15 -59.14
CA MET A 174 5.55 -22.37 -59.61
C MET A 174 4.45 -22.76 -58.64
#